data_AF-A0A182M4H1-F1
#
_entry.id   AF-A0A182M4H1-F1
#
_cell.length_a   1.000
_cell.length_b   1.000
_cell.length_c   1.000
_cell.angle_alpha   90.00
_cell.angle_beta   90.00
_cell.angle_gamma   90.00
#
_symmetry.space_group_name_H-M   'P 1'
#
loop_
_entity.id
_entity.type
_entity.pdbx_description
1 polymer ?
#
loop_
_entity_poly.entity_id
_entity_poly.type
_entity_poly.pdbx_seq_one_letter_code
_entity_poly.pdbx_strand_id
1 'polypeptide(L)'
;MFVILHMTEGIVGFCFPLSCQEDVERLENTIHMSPIVKSQYIRYLASKKAPNEPVSKCFKLFFSHWSVYNFCLHSDHHRGATDCKKQCMKEYTIFTECMMEAWKSHRLSEANLFSELQIALTAAYETSNQSDYKRRKRSELIQMMLRQKQTKLTK
;
A
#
# COMPACT_ATOMS: atom_id res chain seq x y z
N MET A 1 1.84 29.89 26.37
CA MET A 1 0.85 28.97 25.76
C MET A 1 1.27 28.77 24.31
N PHE A 2 2.06 27.73 24.02
CA PHE A 2 2.53 27.47 22.66
C PHE A 2 1.47 26.66 21.92
N VAL A 3 0.89 27.27 20.89
CA VAL A 3 0.06 26.60 19.90
C VAL A 3 0.96 25.65 19.10
N ILE A 4 0.80 24.35 19.31
CA ILE A 4 1.42 23.34 18.43
C ILE A 4 0.67 23.43 17.10
N LEU A 5 1.27 24.14 16.15
CA LEU A 5 0.94 24.00 14.74
C LEU A 5 1.15 22.53 14.38
N HIS A 6 0.05 21.79 14.18
CA HIS A 6 0.04 20.52 13.48
C HIS A 6 0.48 20.76 12.03
N MET A 7 1.80 20.94 11.82
CA MET A 7 2.37 20.71 10.50
C MET A 7 2.17 19.23 10.22
N THR A 8 1.44 18.92 9.16
CA THR A 8 1.26 17.55 8.68
C THR A 8 2.63 16.89 8.55
N GLU A 9 2.93 15.94 9.45
CA GLU A 9 4.21 15.22 9.56
C GLU A 9 4.47 14.30 8.37
N GLY A 10 4.59 14.85 7.15
CA GLY A 10 5.01 14.09 5.98
C GLY A 10 6.50 13.76 6.03
N ILE A 11 6.91 12.77 5.24
CA ILE A 11 8.34 12.54 4.97
C ILE A 11 8.72 13.40 3.77
N VAL A 12 9.75 14.21 3.90
CA VAL A 12 10.23 15.05 2.79
C VAL A 12 10.55 14.17 1.58
N GLY A 13 9.99 14.50 0.42
CA GLY A 13 10.21 13.75 -0.82
C GLY A 13 9.28 12.55 -1.04
N PHE A 14 8.30 12.31 -0.15
CA PHE A 14 7.31 11.25 -0.32
C PHE A 14 5.88 11.77 -0.18
N CYS A 15 5.00 11.31 -1.06
CA CYS A 15 3.57 11.57 -1.01
C CYS A 15 2.85 10.29 -0.59
N PHE A 16 2.05 10.38 0.47
CA PHE A 16 1.30 9.24 0.99
C PHE A 16 -0.20 9.34 0.64
N PRO A 17 -0.88 8.20 0.37
CA PRO A 17 -0.30 6.86 0.28
C PRO A 17 0.61 6.68 -0.94
N LEU A 18 1.64 5.84 -0.81
CA LEU A 18 2.52 5.51 -1.93
C LEU A 18 1.69 4.87 -3.05
N SER A 19 1.95 5.29 -4.29
CA SER A 19 1.05 5.02 -5.41
C SER A 19 1.50 3.87 -6.32
N CYS A 20 2.78 3.52 -6.28
CA CYS A 20 3.36 2.43 -7.07
C CYS A 20 4.49 1.72 -6.32
N GLN A 21 4.97 0.61 -6.86
CA GLN A 21 6.04 -0.20 -6.26
C GLN A 21 7.36 0.57 -6.20
N GLU A 22 7.66 1.38 -7.20
CA GLU A 22 8.90 2.15 -7.28
C GLU A 22 9.01 3.16 -6.13
N ASP A 23 7.87 3.73 -5.68
CA ASP A 23 7.84 4.59 -4.50
C ASP A 23 8.15 3.82 -3.20
N VAL A 24 7.71 2.56 -3.12
CA VAL A 24 7.99 1.65 -1.98
C VAL A 24 9.48 1.34 -1.92
N GLU A 25 10.08 0.96 -3.05
CA GLU A 25 11.51 0.69 -3.17
C GLU A 25 12.36 1.94 -2.90
N ARG A 26 11.92 3.12 -3.39
CA ARG A 26 12.58 4.39 -3.09
C ARG A 26 12.56 4.68 -1.59
N LEU A 27 11.44 4.44 -0.92
CA LEU A 27 11.34 4.66 0.53
C LEU A 27 12.26 3.70 1.30
N GLU A 28 12.22 2.40 0.96
CA GLU A 28 13.10 1.37 1.56
C GLU A 28 14.58 1.76 1.43
N ASN A 29 15.03 2.07 0.22
CA ASN A 29 16.42 2.48 -0.01
C ASN A 29 16.77 3.77 0.78
N THR A 30 15.87 4.75 0.81
CA THR A 30 16.13 6.02 1.49
C THR A 30 16.26 5.84 3.00
N ILE A 31 15.46 4.98 3.63
CA ILE A 31 15.56 4.73 5.08
C ILE A 31 16.83 3.95 5.45
N HIS A 32 17.37 3.12 4.55
CA HIS A 32 18.67 2.46 4.74
C HIS A 32 19.82 3.45 4.62
N MET A 33 19.73 4.41 3.70
CA MET A 33 20.77 5.42 3.49
C MET A 33 20.73 6.56 4.52
N SER A 34 19.57 6.84 5.12
CA SER A 34 19.36 7.98 6.01
C SER A 34 18.58 7.60 7.28
N PRO A 35 19.27 7.50 8.44
CA PRO A 35 18.62 7.31 9.73
C PRO A 35 17.60 8.41 10.05
N ILE A 36 17.83 9.64 9.55
CA ILE A 36 16.90 10.76 9.72
C ILE A 36 15.56 10.46 9.05
N VAL A 37 15.59 9.94 7.82
CA VAL A 37 14.37 9.58 7.08
C VAL A 37 13.69 8.37 7.73
N LYS A 38 14.46 7.39 8.23
CA LYS A 38 13.91 6.27 9.03
C LYS A 38 13.14 6.80 10.25
N SER A 39 13.70 7.73 11.01
CA SER A 39 13.00 8.35 12.16
C SER A 39 11.79 9.21 11.76
N GLN A 40 11.82 9.89 10.61
CA GLN A 40 10.66 10.61 10.08
C GLN A 40 9.54 9.64 9.71
N TYR A 41 9.86 8.52 9.04
CA TYR A 41 8.88 7.51 8.69
C TYR A 41 8.24 6.87 9.91
N ILE A 42 9.03 6.50 10.93
CA ILE A 42 8.53 5.91 12.18
C ILE A 42 7.56 6.87 12.89
N ARG A 43 7.90 8.17 12.97
CA ARG A 43 7.00 9.18 13.54
C ARG A 43 5.72 9.34 12.72
N TYR A 44 5.83 9.37 11.40
CA TYR A 44 4.68 9.41 10.50
C TYR A 44 3.75 8.21 10.71
N LEU A 45 4.29 6.99 10.81
CA LEU A 45 3.50 5.79 11.11
C LEU A 45 2.79 5.89 12.46
N ALA A 46 3.50 6.35 13.49
CA ALA A 46 2.96 6.53 14.84
C ALA A 46 1.81 7.56 14.86
N SER A 47 1.91 8.61 14.04
CA SER A 47 0.91 9.68 13.95
C SER A 47 -0.43 9.23 13.32
N LYS A 48 -0.47 8.10 12.61
CA LYS A 48 -1.62 7.70 11.78
C LYS A 48 -2.43 6.53 12.33
N LYS A 49 -1.88 5.77 13.28
CA LYS A 49 -2.56 4.62 13.89
C LYS A 49 -2.92 4.95 15.34
N ALA A 50 -4.22 4.92 15.67
CA ALA A 50 -4.65 5.01 17.06
C ALA A 50 -4.20 3.77 17.87
N PRO A 51 -4.00 3.88 19.20
CA PRO A 51 -3.45 2.78 20.02
C PRO A 51 -4.18 1.45 19.86
N ASN A 52 -5.51 1.47 19.88
CA ASN A 52 -6.37 0.27 19.81
C ASN A 52 -6.83 -0.07 18.39
N GLU A 53 -6.32 0.61 17.36
CA GLU A 53 -6.70 0.37 15.98
C GLU A 53 -5.80 -0.70 15.33
N PRO A 54 -6.35 -1.70 14.61
CA PRO A 54 -5.54 -2.66 13.86
C PRO A 54 -4.75 -1.99 12.74
N VAL A 55 -3.55 -2.52 12.45
CA VAL A 55 -2.66 -1.99 11.40
C VAL A 55 -3.36 -2.05 10.03
N SER A 56 -4.13 -3.10 9.76
CA SER A 56 -4.87 -3.25 8.50
C SER A 56 -5.82 -2.09 8.19
N LYS A 57 -6.42 -1.46 9.21
CA LYS A 57 -7.39 -0.37 9.03
C LYS A 57 -6.73 0.93 8.60
N CYS A 58 -5.53 1.23 9.11
CA CYS A 58 -4.75 2.40 8.72
C CYS A 58 -3.82 2.16 7.51
N PHE A 59 -3.65 0.91 7.06
CA PHE A 59 -2.68 0.54 6.02
C PHE A 59 -2.83 1.36 4.72
N LYS A 60 -4.07 1.61 4.30
CA LYS A 60 -4.40 2.41 3.10
C LYS A 60 -3.97 3.88 3.17
N LEU A 61 -3.62 4.38 4.37
CA LEU A 61 -3.06 5.72 4.55
C LEU A 61 -1.58 5.79 4.14
N PHE A 62 -0.91 4.63 4.10
CA PHE A 62 0.51 4.50 3.78
C PHE A 62 0.72 3.95 2.37
N PHE A 63 -0.09 2.99 1.96
CA PHE A 63 0.09 2.28 0.69
C PHE A 63 -1.22 2.15 -0.06
N SER A 64 -1.20 2.48 -1.35
CA SER A 64 -2.31 2.17 -2.24
C SER A 64 -2.31 0.68 -2.60
N HIS A 65 -3.42 0.18 -3.13
CA HIS A 65 -3.47 -1.20 -3.63
C HIS A 65 -2.50 -1.44 -4.80
N TRP A 66 -2.17 -0.39 -5.57
CA TRP A 66 -1.21 -0.47 -6.66
C TRP A 66 0.23 -0.60 -6.15
N SER A 67 0.60 0.13 -5.08
CA SER A 67 1.96 0.07 -4.56
C SER A 67 2.34 -1.27 -3.94
N VAL A 68 1.36 -2.06 -3.49
CA VAL A 68 1.59 -3.38 -2.87
C VAL A 68 1.14 -4.56 -3.72
N TYR A 69 0.73 -4.32 -4.97
CA TYR A 69 0.18 -5.36 -5.84
C TYR A 69 1.15 -6.54 -6.04
N ASN A 70 2.45 -6.24 -6.14
CA ASN A 70 3.51 -7.22 -6.33
C ASN A 70 4.18 -7.68 -5.02
N PHE A 71 3.58 -7.42 -3.85
CA PHE A 71 4.12 -7.86 -2.56
C PHE A 71 3.34 -9.01 -1.96
N CYS A 72 3.99 -9.92 -1.23
CA CYS A 72 3.37 -10.99 -0.43
C CYS A 72 4.06 -11.11 0.94
N LEU A 73 3.50 -11.91 1.87
CA LEU A 73 4.11 -12.16 3.19
C LEU A 73 4.89 -13.47 3.30
N HIS A 74 4.73 -14.35 2.31
CA HIS A 74 5.40 -15.64 2.24
C HIS A 74 6.19 -15.67 0.95
N SER A 75 7.44 -16.12 1.02
CA SER A 75 8.32 -16.33 -0.13
C SER A 75 7.91 -17.54 -0.97
N ASP A 76 6.64 -17.95 -0.92
CA ASP A 76 6.20 -19.23 -1.49
C ASP A 76 6.24 -19.17 -3.01
N HIS A 77 7.26 -19.80 -3.58
CA HIS A 77 7.61 -19.74 -5.01
C HIS A 77 6.70 -20.56 -5.93
N HIS A 78 5.50 -20.96 -5.49
CA HIS A 78 4.65 -21.85 -6.28
C HIS A 78 3.18 -21.44 -6.33
N ARG A 79 2.77 -20.91 -7.49
CA ARG A 79 1.81 -21.57 -8.40
C ARG A 79 1.63 -20.77 -9.70
N GLY A 80 2.29 -21.24 -10.77
CA GLY A 80 1.72 -21.28 -12.12
C GLY A 80 1.35 -19.98 -12.85
N ALA A 81 1.67 -18.79 -12.33
CA ALA A 81 1.46 -17.53 -13.05
C ALA A 81 2.81 -17.01 -13.54
N THR A 82 2.98 -16.95 -14.85
CA THR A 82 4.25 -16.80 -15.56
C THR A 82 4.95 -15.44 -15.48
N ASP A 83 4.48 -14.41 -14.74
CA ASP A 83 4.98 -13.05 -15.02
C ASP A 83 5.31 -12.10 -13.85
N CYS A 84 5.27 -12.53 -12.57
CA CYS A 84 5.83 -11.67 -11.52
C CYS A 84 6.22 -12.45 -10.26
N LYS A 85 7.51 -12.47 -9.93
CA LYS A 85 7.97 -12.91 -8.61
C LYS A 85 7.55 -11.84 -7.60
N LYS A 86 6.49 -12.11 -6.83
CA LYS A 86 6.08 -11.21 -5.75
C LYS A 86 7.23 -11.04 -4.73
N GLN A 87 7.46 -9.81 -4.29
CA GLN A 87 8.46 -9.47 -3.27
C GLN A 87 7.92 -9.78 -1.87
N CYS A 88 8.79 -10.28 -0.99
CA CYS A 88 8.40 -10.64 0.37
C CYS A 88 8.47 -9.40 1.29
N MET A 89 7.33 -8.97 1.86
CA MET A 89 7.28 -7.82 2.79
C MET A 89 8.19 -7.99 4.01
N LYS A 90 8.50 -9.24 4.41
CA LYS A 90 9.38 -9.53 5.54
C LYS A 90 10.83 -9.11 5.29
N GLU A 91 11.22 -8.91 4.03
CA GLU A 91 12.57 -8.48 3.64
C GLU A 91 12.71 -6.95 3.65
N TYR A 92 11.63 -6.21 3.91
CA TYR A 92 11.59 -4.76 3.85
C TYR A 92 11.46 -4.17 5.26
N THR A 93 12.42 -3.32 5.62
CA THR A 93 12.46 -2.57 6.88
C THR A 93 11.25 -1.65 7.04
N ILE A 94 10.68 -1.12 5.95
CA ILE A 94 9.50 -0.24 6.02
C ILE A 94 8.22 -0.96 6.48
N PHE A 95 8.12 -2.28 6.27
CA PHE A 95 6.96 -3.09 6.67
C PHE A 95 7.20 -3.86 7.98
N THR A 96 8.46 -3.97 8.40
CA THR A 96 8.88 -4.74 9.58
C THR A 96 9.32 -3.82 10.70
N GLU A 97 10.63 -3.56 10.82
CA GLU A 97 11.24 -2.82 11.92
C GLU A 97 10.59 -1.44 12.13
N CYS A 98 10.31 -0.70 11.05
CA CYS A 98 9.74 0.64 11.18
C CYS A 98 8.33 0.61 11.76
N MET A 99 7.50 -0.35 11.34
CA MET A 99 6.14 -0.52 11.86
C MET A 99 6.14 -1.03 13.30
N MET A 100 7.04 -1.97 13.61
CA MET A 100 7.24 -2.47 14.97
C MET A 100 7.66 -1.35 15.92
N GLU A 101 8.64 -0.54 15.54
CA GLU A 101 9.13 0.56 16.38
C GLU A 101 8.08 1.68 16.52
N ALA A 102 7.38 2.03 15.44
CA ALA A 102 6.34 3.06 15.45
C ALA A 102 5.19 2.74 16.43
N TRP A 103 4.88 1.47 16.62
CA TRP A 103 3.74 1.01 17.42
C TRP A 103 4.14 0.13 18.60
N LYS A 104 5.39 0.24 19.04
CA LYS A 104 5.92 -0.48 20.21
C LYS A 104 5.11 -0.22 21.49
N SER A 105 4.65 1.02 21.69
CA SER A 105 3.78 1.40 22.81
C SER A 105 2.37 0.82 22.73
N HIS A 106 1.94 0.34 21.55
CA HIS A 106 0.63 -0.26 21.31
C HIS A 106 0.60 -1.76 21.59
N ARG A 107 1.68 -2.33 22.15
CA ARG A 107 1.84 -3.77 22.43
C ARG A 107 1.70 -4.66 21.19
N LEU A 108 2.08 -4.13 20.02
CA LEU A 108 2.10 -4.88 18.78
C LEU A 108 3.21 -5.93 18.81
N SER A 109 2.86 -7.21 18.63
CA SER A 109 3.84 -8.28 18.41
C SER A 109 4.11 -8.49 16.92
N GLU A 110 5.25 -9.08 16.59
CA GLU A 110 5.62 -9.39 15.20
C GLU A 110 4.59 -10.33 14.52
N ALA A 111 4.13 -11.35 15.25
CA ALA A 111 3.08 -12.25 14.76
C ALA A 111 1.77 -11.51 14.47
N ASN A 112 1.38 -10.56 15.31
CA ASN A 112 0.20 -9.73 15.06
C ASN A 112 0.42 -8.78 13.87
N LEU A 113 1.60 -8.17 13.74
CA LEU A 113 1.91 -7.32 12.59
C LEU A 113 1.77 -8.10 11.28
N PHE A 114 2.35 -9.30 11.18
CA PHE A 114 2.22 -10.10 9.95
C PHE A 114 0.80 -10.57 9.68
N SER A 115 0.03 -10.92 10.70
CA SER A 115 -1.40 -11.23 10.53
C SER A 115 -2.16 -10.02 9.97
N GLU A 116 -1.91 -8.82 10.49
CA GLU A 116 -2.54 -7.59 10.02
C GLU A 116 -2.10 -7.19 8.61
N LEU A 117 -0.82 -7.35 8.27
CA LEU A 117 -0.32 -7.14 6.92
C LEU A 117 -0.97 -8.10 5.92
N GLN A 118 -1.26 -9.35 6.33
CA GLN A 118 -1.94 -10.32 5.47
C GLN A 118 -3.38 -9.90 5.19
N ILE A 119 -4.08 -9.39 6.21
CA ILE A 119 -5.43 -8.83 6.06
C ILE A 119 -5.40 -7.63 5.10
N ALA A 120 -4.44 -6.72 5.28
CA ALA A 120 -4.29 -5.54 4.45
C ALA A 120 -4.01 -5.87 2.98
N LEU A 121 -3.12 -6.85 2.72
CA LEU A 121 -2.80 -7.33 1.38
C LEU A 121 -4.01 -7.96 0.69
N THR A 122 -4.77 -8.80 1.41
CA THR A 122 -6.00 -9.40 0.86
C THR A 122 -6.99 -8.32 0.43
N ALA A 123 -7.23 -7.31 1.29
CA ALA A 123 -8.10 -6.19 0.95
C ALA A 123 -7.59 -5.34 -0.23
N ALA A 124 -6.27 -5.16 -0.35
CA ALA A 124 -5.65 -4.48 -1.48
C ALA A 124 -5.88 -5.24 -2.79
N TYR A 125 -5.68 -6.55 -2.80
CA TYR A 125 -5.92 -7.38 -3.99
C TYR A 125 -7.39 -7.39 -4.41
N GLU A 126 -8.31 -7.49 -3.45
CA GLU A 126 -9.75 -7.38 -3.73
C GLU A 126 -10.08 -6.03 -4.37
N THR A 127 -9.49 -4.94 -3.88
CA THR A 127 -9.66 -3.60 -4.45
C THR A 127 -9.12 -3.52 -5.87
N SER A 128 -7.96 -4.12 -6.15
CA SER A 128 -7.40 -4.20 -7.51
C SER A 128 -8.33 -4.97 -8.45
N ASN A 129 -8.78 -6.15 -8.04
CA ASN A 129 -9.68 -7.00 -8.82
C ASN A 129 -11.01 -6.30 -9.13
N GLN A 130 -11.58 -5.60 -8.15
CA GLN A 130 -12.79 -4.79 -8.35
C GLN A 130 -12.55 -3.63 -9.33
N SER A 131 -11.40 -2.97 -9.23
CA SER A 131 -11.02 -1.88 -10.14
C SER A 131 -10.88 -2.38 -11.58
N ASP A 132 -10.24 -3.54 -11.77
CA ASP A 132 -10.10 -4.20 -13.07
C ASP A 132 -11.43 -4.68 -13.62
N TYR A 133 -12.32 -5.22 -12.78
CA TYR A 133 -13.67 -5.58 -13.18
C TYR A 133 -14.47 -4.37 -13.66
N LYS A 134 -14.48 -3.28 -12.88
CA LYS A 134 -15.18 -2.03 -13.24
C LYS A 134 -14.61 -1.42 -14.53
N ARG A 135 -13.28 -1.42 -14.69
CA ARG A 135 -12.60 -0.94 -15.90
C ARG A 135 -13.04 -1.75 -17.12
N ARG A 136 -13.03 -3.09 -17.04
CA ARG A 136 -13.48 -3.97 -18.13
C ARG A 136 -14.94 -3.72 -18.51
N LYS A 137 -15.84 -3.67 -17.53
CA LYS A 137 -17.27 -3.39 -17.76
C LYS A 137 -17.52 -2.04 -18.43
N ARG A 138 -16.79 -0.99 -18.00
CA ARG A 138 -16.86 0.32 -18.64
C ARG A 138 -16.39 0.27 -20.09
N SER A 139 -15.29 -0.42 -20.37
CA SER A 139 -14.77 -0.59 -21.73
C SER A 139 -15.76 -1.35 -22.63
N GLU A 140 -16.39 -2.42 -22.14
CA GLU A 140 -17.44 -3.17 -22.85
C GLU A 140 -18.61 -2.27 -23.23
N LEU A 141 -19.10 -1.47 -22.29
CA LEU A 141 -20.21 -0.54 -22.53
C LEU A 141 -19.86 0.52 -23.58
N ILE A 142 -18.66 1.11 -23.49
CA ILE A 142 -18.18 2.09 -24.47
C ILE A 142 -18.12 1.45 -25.86
N GLN A 143 -17.58 0.25 -25.99
CA GLN A 143 -17.51 -0.48 -27.26
C GLN A 143 -18.90 -0.78 -27.84
N MET A 144 -19.86 -1.18 -27.00
CA MET A 144 -21.26 -1.38 -27.43
C MET A 144 -21.88 -0.09 -27.96
N MET A 145 -21.69 1.03 -27.26
CA MET A 145 -22.20 2.34 -27.69
C MET A 145 -21.59 2.80 -29.01
N LEU A 146 -20.28 2.60 -29.20
CA LEU A 146 -19.57 2.93 -30.44
C LEU A 146 -20.11 2.13 -31.62
N ARG A 147 -20.33 0.81 -31.46
CA ARG A 147 -20.90 -0.06 -32.48
C ARG A 147 -22.32 0.40 -32.89
N GLN A 148 -23.18 0.68 -31.90
CA GLN A 148 -24.54 1.17 -32.17
C GLN A 148 -24.55 2.48 -32.96
N LYS A 149 -23.65 3.43 -32.61
CA LYS A 149 -23.52 4.70 -33.33
C LYS A 149 -23.11 4.47 -34.78
N GLN A 150 -22.16 3.56 -35.02
CA GLN A 150 -21.67 3.27 -36.38
C GLN A 150 -22.77 2.63 -37.25
N THR A 151 -23.56 1.71 -36.70
CA THR A 151 -24.70 1.10 -37.41
C THR A 151 -25.79 2.10 -37.79
N LYS A 152 -25.98 3.17 -37.00
CA LYS A 152 -26.93 4.24 -37.29
C LYS A 152 -26.44 5.23 -38.36
N LEU A 153 -25.13 5.34 -38.56
CA LEU A 153 -24.52 6.22 -39.58
C LEU A 153 -24.47 5.58 -40.97
N THR A 154 -24.54 4.25 -41.05
CA THR A 154 -24.50 3.47 -42.29
C THR A 154 -25.89 3.11 -42.82
N LYS A 155 -26.96 3.65 -42.22
CA LYS A 155 -28.35 3.53 -42.68
C LYS A 155 -28.86 4.92 -43.02
#